data_AF-A0A918R243-F1
#
_entry.id   AF-A0A918R243-F1
#
_cell.length_a   1.000
_cell.length_b   1.000
_cell.length_c   1.000
_cell.angle_alpha   90.00
_cell.angle_beta   90.00
_cell.angle_gamma   90.00
#
_symmetry.space_group_name_H-M   'P 1'
#
loop_
_entity.id
_entity.type
_entity.pdbx_description
1 polymer ?
#
loop_
_entity_poly.entity_id
_entity_poly.type
_entity_poly.pdbx_seq_one_letter_code
_entity_poly.pdbx_strand_id
1 'polypeptide(L)'
;MTGVARWTGREVKAFRLATRMNGRDFAAEVGVSHRMLVKWEKRGETITPRAMYQSALDTMLAVAGPAVQERFATLITEQAAAAHDPRAEQLLRREAQYVKSPVGGKLMVPVEEGIY
;
A
#
# COMPACT_ATOMS: atom_id res chain seq x y z
N MET A 1 -9.45 -8.45 -19.14
CA MET A 1 -7.99 -8.23 -18.97
C MET A 1 -7.80 -7.04 -18.05
N THR A 2 -7.60 -7.29 -16.76
CA THR A 2 -7.30 -6.25 -15.75
C THR A 2 -5.91 -6.59 -15.19
N GLY A 3 -4.87 -6.18 -15.92
CA GLY A 3 -3.48 -6.29 -15.49
C GLY A 3 -3.08 -5.08 -14.63
N VAL A 4 -2.03 -5.24 -13.82
CA VAL A 4 -1.44 -4.12 -13.07
C VAL A 4 -0.82 -3.16 -14.08
N ALA A 5 -1.16 -1.87 -14.00
CA ALA A 5 -0.71 -0.87 -14.99
C ALA A 5 0.82 -0.77 -15.10
N ARG A 6 1.54 -1.07 -14.02
CA ARG A 6 3.01 -1.13 -13.99
C ARG A 6 3.51 -1.97 -12.82
N TRP A 7 4.38 -2.93 -13.09
CA TRP A 7 5.15 -3.60 -12.05
C TRP A 7 6.41 -2.80 -11.73
N THR A 8 6.58 -2.37 -10.48
CA THR A 8 7.85 -1.93 -9.92
C THR A 8 8.26 -2.83 -8.77
N GLY A 9 9.44 -2.60 -8.19
CA GLY A 9 9.87 -3.33 -6.99
C GLY A 9 8.91 -3.19 -5.81
N ARG A 10 8.14 -2.09 -5.78
CA ARG A 10 7.11 -1.84 -4.77
C ARG A 10 5.93 -2.80 -4.92
N GLU A 11 5.38 -2.90 -6.13
CA GLU A 11 4.26 -3.81 -6.42
C GLU A 11 4.68 -5.26 -6.24
N VAL A 12 5.90 -5.62 -6.65
CA VAL A 12 6.43 -6.98 -6.44
C VAL A 12 6.48 -7.34 -4.94
N LYS A 13 6.93 -6.42 -4.09
CA LYS A 13 6.96 -6.62 -2.64
C LYS A 13 5.54 -6.78 -2.07
N ALA A 14 4.61 -5.92 -2.48
CA ALA A 14 3.22 -6.00 -2.05
C ALA A 14 2.56 -7.32 -2.47
N PHE A 15 2.83 -7.78 -3.69
CA PHE A 15 2.29 -9.04 -4.20
C PHE A 15 2.83 -10.25 -3.42
N ARG A 16 4.13 -10.29 -3.12
CA ARG A 16 4.71 -11.34 -2.25
C ARG A 16 4.07 -11.37 -0.87
N LEU A 17 3.82 -10.20 -0.27
CA LEU A 17 3.13 -10.13 1.03
C LEU A 17 1.68 -10.61 0.93
N ALA A 18 1.00 -10.30 -0.17
CA ALA A 18 -0.38 -10.75 -0.41
C ALA A 18 -0.49 -12.28 -0.58
N THR A 19 0.50 -12.92 -1.22
CA THR A 19 0.56 -14.38 -1.37
C THR A 19 0.98 -15.09 -0.08
N ARG A 20 1.51 -14.36 0.92
CA ARG A 20 2.07 -14.90 2.17
C ARG A 20 3.20 -15.91 1.97
N MET A 21 3.86 -15.87 0.81
CA MET A 21 5.00 -16.72 0.49
C MET A 21 6.30 -16.11 1.03
N ASN A 22 7.25 -16.97 1.39
CA ASN A 22 8.61 -16.51 1.64
C ASN A 22 9.26 -16.06 0.32
N GLY A 23 10.34 -15.26 0.39
CA GLY A 23 10.96 -14.70 -0.80
C GLY A 23 11.68 -15.71 -1.71
N ARG A 24 11.95 -16.94 -1.24
CA ARG A 24 12.57 -17.98 -2.07
C ARG A 24 11.51 -18.69 -2.90
N ASP A 25 10.41 -19.08 -2.26
CA ASP A 25 9.29 -19.75 -2.92
C ASP A 25 8.66 -18.81 -3.96
N PHE A 26 8.43 -17.55 -3.59
CA PHE A 26 7.92 -16.54 -4.53
C PHE A 26 8.87 -16.33 -5.73
N ALA A 27 10.19 -16.32 -5.50
CA ALA A 27 11.15 -16.17 -6.58
C ALA A 27 11.13 -17.38 -7.53
N ALA A 28 10.95 -18.59 -6.98
CA ALA A 28 10.83 -19.81 -7.76
C ALA A 28 9.58 -19.80 -8.65
N GLU A 29 8.42 -19.42 -8.10
CA GLU A 29 7.16 -19.31 -8.86
C GLU A 29 7.24 -18.30 -10.01
N VAL A 30 7.92 -17.16 -9.80
CA VAL A 30 8.12 -16.13 -10.83
C VAL A 30 9.21 -16.52 -11.84
N GLY A 31 10.04 -17.53 -11.54
CA GLY A 31 11.17 -17.94 -12.39
C GLY A 31 12.37 -16.99 -12.32
N VAL A 32 12.61 -16.35 -11.16
CA VAL A 32 13.74 -15.45 -10.92
C VAL A 32 14.63 -15.94 -9.77
N SER A 33 15.88 -15.49 -9.73
CA SER A 33 16.72 -15.74 -8.56
C SER A 33 16.23 -14.93 -7.35
N HIS A 34 16.34 -15.49 -6.14
CA HIS A 34 16.02 -14.77 -4.91
C HIS A 34 16.80 -13.45 -4.77
N ARG A 35 18.07 -13.42 -5.23
CA ARG A 35 18.89 -12.20 -5.27
C ARG A 35 18.28 -11.12 -6.16
N MET A 36 17.70 -11.51 -7.30
CA MET A 36 17.03 -10.58 -8.21
C MET A 36 15.75 -10.02 -7.60
N LEU A 37 14.96 -10.87 -6.93
CA LEU A 37 13.79 -10.45 -6.17
C LEU A 37 14.16 -9.42 -5.09
N VAL A 38 15.16 -9.72 -4.26
CA VAL A 38 15.63 -8.79 -3.21
C VAL A 38 16.10 -7.46 -3.81
N LYS A 39 16.80 -7.50 -4.95
CA LYS A 39 17.20 -6.28 -5.67
C LYS A 39 16.00 -5.48 -6.13
N TRP A 40 14.94 -6.13 -6.61
CA TRP A 40 13.71 -5.45 -6.99
C TRP A 40 13.05 -4.79 -5.78
N GLU A 41 12.77 -5.56 -4.73
CA GLU A 41 12.13 -5.06 -3.51
C GLU A 41 12.90 -3.92 -2.86
N LYS A 42 14.24 -3.97 -2.85
CA LYS A 42 15.10 -2.91 -2.30
C LYS A 42 15.04 -1.61 -3.10
N ARG A 43 14.92 -1.70 -4.43
CA ARG A 43 14.90 -0.53 -5.31
C ARG A 43 13.51 0.09 -5.44
N GLY A 44 12.46 -0.60 -5.01
CA GLY A 44 11.09 -0.08 -4.98
C GLY A 44 10.65 0.46 -6.34
N GLU A 45 10.18 1.70 -6.37
CA GLU A 45 9.68 2.38 -7.57
C GLU A 45 10.77 2.67 -8.62
N THR A 46 12.04 2.70 -8.22
CA THR A 46 13.17 3.04 -9.12
C THR A 46 13.56 1.93 -10.08
N ILE A 47 12.94 0.75 -9.96
CA ILE A 47 13.18 -0.39 -10.83
C ILE A 47 11.87 -0.90 -11.42
N THR A 48 11.89 -1.16 -12.71
CA THR A 48 10.81 -1.83 -13.43
C THR A 48 11.37 -3.17 -13.93
N PRO A 49 10.77 -4.32 -13.55
CA PRO A 49 11.14 -5.62 -14.10
C PRO A 49 11.02 -5.62 -15.63
N ARG A 50 11.83 -6.45 -16.31
CA ARG A 50 11.72 -6.60 -17.77
C ARG A 50 10.35 -7.16 -18.16
N ALA A 51 9.89 -6.85 -19.38
CA ALA A 51 8.58 -7.25 -19.89
C ALA A 51 8.25 -8.73 -19.66
N MET A 52 9.21 -9.64 -19.93
CA MET A 52 9.06 -11.08 -19.68
C MET A 52 8.63 -11.41 -18.23
N TYR A 53 9.22 -10.73 -17.24
CA TYR A 53 8.89 -10.94 -15.83
C TYR A 53 7.59 -10.26 -15.44
N GLN A 54 7.24 -9.14 -16.08
CA GLN A 54 5.93 -8.50 -15.87
C GLN A 54 4.81 -9.44 -16.33
N SER A 55 4.95 -10.06 -17.51
CA SER A 55 3.98 -11.05 -17.99
C SER A 55 3.87 -12.28 -17.07
N ALA A 56 4.98 -12.73 -16.49
CA ALA A 56 4.97 -13.82 -15.50
C ALA A 56 4.22 -13.41 -14.22
N LEU A 57 4.48 -12.21 -13.71
CA LEU A 57 3.78 -11.66 -12.53
C LEU A 57 2.29 -11.44 -12.79
N ASP A 58 1.92 -10.95 -13.97
CA ASP A 58 0.51 -10.79 -14.38
C ASP A 58 -0.20 -12.14 -14.45
N THR A 59 0.45 -13.16 -15.01
CA THR A 59 -0.09 -14.52 -15.06
C THR A 59 -0.28 -15.07 -13.65
N MET A 60 0.72 -14.91 -12.78
CA MET A 60 0.65 -15.36 -11.40
C MET A 60 -0.46 -14.64 -10.63
N LEU A 61 -0.67 -13.33 -10.86
CA LEU A 61 -1.77 -12.57 -10.25
C LEU A 61 -3.14 -13.03 -10.77
N ALA A 62 -3.25 -13.31 -12.07
CA ALA A 62 -4.49 -13.79 -12.68
C ALA A 62 -4.89 -15.18 -12.16
N VAL A 63 -3.91 -16.05 -11.91
CA VAL A 63 -4.13 -17.39 -11.35
C VAL A 63 -4.27 -17.35 -9.83
N ALA A 64 -3.76 -16.32 -9.16
CA ALA A 64 -3.94 -16.15 -7.73
C ALA A 64 -5.43 -15.97 -7.37
N GLY A 65 -5.88 -16.68 -6.34
CA GLY A 65 -7.27 -16.65 -5.92
C GLY A 65 -7.75 -15.24 -5.49
N PRO A 66 -9.08 -15.00 -5.45
CA PRO A 66 -9.65 -13.69 -5.18
C PRO A 66 -9.13 -13.03 -3.90
N ALA A 67 -8.96 -13.82 -2.83
CA ALA A 67 -8.46 -13.31 -1.56
C ALA A 67 -7.02 -12.76 -1.64
N VAL A 68 -6.17 -13.27 -2.54
CA VAL A 68 -4.82 -12.73 -2.78
C VAL A 68 -4.93 -11.41 -3.53
N GLN A 69 -5.79 -11.34 -4.54
CA GLN A 69 -6.00 -10.13 -5.35
C GLN A 69 -6.55 -8.98 -4.50
N GLU A 70 -7.52 -9.26 -3.64
CA GLU A 70 -8.07 -8.27 -2.69
C GLU A 70 -6.99 -7.73 -1.74
N ARG A 71 -6.22 -8.62 -1.09
CA ARG A 71 -5.12 -8.21 -0.23
C ARG A 71 -4.06 -7.40 -0.97
N PHE A 72 -3.75 -7.80 -2.20
CA PHE A 72 -2.81 -7.07 -3.04
C PHE A 72 -3.33 -5.66 -3.33
N ALA A 73 -4.60 -5.52 -3.72
CA ALA A 73 -5.23 -4.23 -3.95
C ALA A 73 -5.23 -3.34 -2.70
N THR A 74 -5.55 -3.90 -1.53
CA THR A 74 -5.45 -3.19 -0.24
C THR A 74 -4.03 -2.70 0.02
N LEU A 75 -3.03 -3.58 -0.11
CA LEU A 75 -1.63 -3.22 0.16
C LEU A 75 -1.11 -2.14 -0.79
N ILE A 76 -1.47 -2.17 -2.07
CA ILE A 76 -1.07 -1.14 -3.04
C ILE A 76 -1.77 0.19 -2.73
N THR A 77 -3.04 0.15 -2.30
CA THR A 77 -3.80 1.36 -1.96
C THR A 77 -3.25 2.02 -0.69
N GLU A 78 -2.98 1.25 0.37
CA GLU A 78 -2.35 1.74 1.59
C GLU A 78 -0.97 2.34 1.30
N GLN A 79 -0.21 1.68 0.43
CA GLN A 79 1.07 2.16 -0.03
C GLN A 79 0.93 3.49 -0.80
N ALA A 80 0.02 3.58 -1.76
CA ALA A 80 -0.20 4.81 -2.51
C ALA A 80 -0.61 5.97 -1.58
N ALA A 81 -1.48 5.70 -0.60
CA ALA A 81 -1.88 6.67 0.42
C ALA A 81 -0.68 7.14 1.26
N ALA A 82 0.15 6.21 1.76
CA ALA A 82 1.33 6.54 2.57
C ALA A 82 2.43 7.28 1.78
N ALA A 83 2.56 7.02 0.47
CA ALA A 83 3.54 7.71 -0.37
C ALA A 83 3.09 9.11 -0.82
N HIS A 84 1.79 9.36 -0.85
CA HIS A 84 1.23 10.69 -1.11
C HIS A 84 1.31 11.62 0.10
N ASP A 85 1.83 11.15 1.24
CA ASP A 85 1.69 11.88 2.49
C ASP A 85 3.00 12.41 3.11
N PRO A 86 3.39 13.63 2.70
CA PRO A 86 4.03 14.59 3.60
C PRO A 86 3.15 15.83 3.88
N ARG A 87 1.96 15.93 3.26
CA ARG A 87 1.10 17.15 3.27
C ARG A 87 -0.31 16.91 3.82
N ALA A 88 -0.87 15.70 3.71
CA ALA A 88 -2.09 15.33 4.41
C ALA A 88 -1.84 15.07 5.91
N GLU A 89 -0.63 14.62 6.29
CA GLU A 89 -0.11 14.59 7.65
C GLU A 89 -0.07 16.00 8.25
N GLN A 90 0.31 17.01 7.44
CA GLN A 90 0.33 18.43 7.83
C GLN A 90 -1.06 19.04 7.96
N LEU A 91 -2.02 18.67 7.09
CA LEU A 91 -3.40 19.13 7.16
C LEU A 91 -4.16 18.48 8.33
N LEU A 92 -3.99 17.17 8.55
CA LEU A 92 -4.54 16.43 9.68
C LEU A 92 -3.96 16.91 11.03
N ARG A 93 -2.67 17.27 11.06
CA ARG A 93 -2.03 17.84 12.27
C ARG A 93 -2.55 19.24 12.62
N ARG A 94 -3.03 20.01 11.63
CA ARG A 94 -3.61 21.35 11.83
C ARG A 94 -5.06 21.28 12.32
N GLU A 95 -5.85 20.30 11.87
CA GLU A 95 -7.21 20.06 12.41
C GLU A 95 -7.19 19.45 13.82
N ALA A 96 -6.15 18.69 14.18
CA ALA A 96 -6.05 18.03 15.49
C ALA A 96 -5.52 18.92 16.63
N GLN A 97 -5.30 20.22 16.42
CA GLN A 97 -5.02 21.15 17.53
C GLN A 97 -6.32 21.56 18.24
N TYR A 98 -6.99 20.59 18.87
CA TYR A 98 -7.84 20.90 20.01
C TYR A 98 -6.93 21.30 21.17
N VAL A 99 -6.90 22.60 21.44
CA VAL A 99 -6.30 23.20 22.64
C VAL A 99 -6.98 22.56 23.86
N LYS A 100 -6.24 21.75 24.63
CA LYS A 100 -6.64 21.46 26.00
C LYS A 100 -6.52 22.76 26.80
N SER A 101 -7.65 23.40 27.06
CA SER A 101 -7.74 24.46 28.06
C SER A 101 -7.28 23.90 29.41
N PRO A 102 -6.32 24.53 30.09
CA PRO A 102 -6.01 24.20 31.46
C PRO A 102 -7.05 24.93 32.33
N VAL A 103 -7.95 24.15 32.93
CA VAL A 103 -8.83 24.48 34.09
C VAL A 103 -10.29 24.12 33.79
N GLY A 104 -10.82 23.21 34.61
CA GLY A 104 -12.25 23.14 34.92
C GLY A 104 -13.02 22.05 34.18
N GLY A 105 -13.11 20.87 34.78
CA GLY A 105 -14.00 19.81 34.31
C GLY A 105 -15.46 20.21 34.43
N LYS A 106 -16.12 20.44 33.29
CA LYS A 106 -17.55 20.20 33.06
C LYS A 106 -17.76 19.84 31.58
N LEU A 107 -18.44 18.73 31.35
CA LEU A 107 -18.95 18.35 30.03
C LEU A 107 -20.11 19.30 29.69
N MET A 108 -19.99 20.08 28.63
CA MET A 108 -21.13 20.77 28.02
C MET A 108 -21.42 20.13 26.66
N VAL A 109 -22.61 19.54 26.56
CA VAL A 109 -23.26 19.14 25.32
C VAL A 109 -23.44 20.40 24.46
N PRO A 110 -23.11 20.40 23.15
CA PRO A 110 -23.48 21.51 22.31
C PRO A 110 -25.01 21.46 22.11
N VAL A 111 -25.69 22.35 22.82
CA VAL A 111 -27.04 22.81 22.48
C VAL A 111 -26.92 23.52 21.13
N GLU A 112 -27.67 23.06 20.13
CA GLU A 112 -27.95 23.87 18.94
C GLU A 112 -28.79 25.08 19.37
N GLU A 113 -28.23 26.28 19.24
CA GLU A 113 -29.03 27.51 19.15
C GLU A 113 -28.90 28.08 17.73
N GLY A 114 -30.05 28.55 17.21
CA GLY A 114 -30.32 29.01 15.84
C GLY A 114 -29.44 30.18 15.34
N ILE A 115 -29.73 30.79 14.18
CA ILE A 115 -30.92 31.63 13.92
C ILE A 115 -30.95 31.98 12.41
N TYR A 116 -32.12 31.89 11.75
CA TYR A 116 -32.86 33.04 11.18
C TYR A 116 -34.34 32.68 10.99
#